data_AF-A0A2G9S5E2-F1
#
_entry.id   AF-A0A2G9S5E2-F1
#
_cell.length_a   1.000
_cell.length_b   1.000
_cell.length_c   1.000
_cell.angle_alpha   90.00
_cell.angle_beta   90.00
_cell.angle_gamma   90.00
#
_symmetry.space_group_name_H-M   'P 1'
#
loop_
_entity.id
_entity.type
_entity.pdbx_description
1 polymer ?
#
loop_
_entity_poly.entity_id
_entity_poly.type
_entity_poly.pdbx_seq_one_letter_code
_entity_poly.pdbx_strand_id
1 'polypeptide(L)'
;MSPEERSMVAKKGDSTDLSGVIFSTHESGMNVSTQRRALVVFFSLRVTNMIFSEDLFNKHSPEYKSLEQRFLELLVPYLQSNLTGFQNLEIMNFRNGSIIVNSRMKFAKPVPRNVTNAVYIILEDFCNTAYHTMNLAIDKYSLDVESGDVADTCKFQACNEYSECLINKWTGEGECVCNPGYVSVDGLPCQSICDLEIEFCQNDGKCDIIPGQGAICRCRVGENWWYRGEHCEEYVSEPLVVGIAIASVAGFLLVASAIIFFLARTLRVQSTKGDSEESGGRQTDSLSSIENAVKYNPMYESDTTGYSHYYKRYPQLPSTSSTSPETSADFSSEEIRHIYENSELTKEVY
;
A
#
# COMPACT_ATOMS: atom_id res chain seq x y z
N MET A 1 -46.66 -7.88 -74.21
CA MET A 1 -45.92 -8.83 -75.07
C MET A 1 -44.48 -8.33 -75.15
N SER A 2 -43.58 -8.91 -74.36
CA SER A 2 -42.11 -8.81 -74.55
C SER A 2 -41.68 -9.80 -75.65
N PRO A 3 -40.50 -9.67 -76.27
CA PRO A 3 -39.27 -10.40 -75.84
C PRO A 3 -37.98 -9.53 -75.91
N GLU A 4 -37.00 -9.60 -74.98
CA GLU A 4 -35.85 -10.55 -74.85
C GLU A 4 -34.89 -10.57 -76.08
N GLU A 5 -33.54 -10.63 -76.05
CA GLU A 5 -32.41 -10.53 -75.09
C GLU A 5 -31.10 -10.70 -75.93
N ARG A 6 -29.88 -10.42 -75.40
CA ARG A 6 -28.57 -11.14 -75.61
C ARG A 6 -27.27 -10.29 -75.71
N SER A 7 -26.49 -10.32 -74.61
CA SER A 7 -25.06 -10.73 -74.44
C SER A 7 -23.82 -9.96 -74.99
N MET A 8 -22.99 -9.49 -74.03
CA MET A 8 -21.52 -9.71 -73.78
C MET A 8 -20.33 -9.15 -74.63
N VAL A 9 -19.47 -8.40 -73.90
CA VAL A 9 -17.99 -8.56 -73.67
C VAL A 9 -16.92 -7.82 -74.52
N ALA A 10 -16.15 -6.99 -73.78
CA ALA A 10 -14.71 -6.62 -73.77
C ALA A 10 -13.95 -6.06 -74.98
N LYS A 11 -13.17 -4.99 -74.73
CA LYS A 11 -11.82 -4.79 -75.30
C LYS A 11 -10.91 -3.94 -74.39
N LYS A 12 -9.63 -4.30 -74.41
CA LYS A 12 -8.51 -3.94 -73.53
C LYS A 12 -7.50 -3.06 -74.26
N GLY A 13 -7.00 -2.01 -73.58
CA GLY A 13 -5.64 -1.44 -73.60
C GLY A 13 -5.05 -0.84 -74.89
N ASP A 14 -4.50 0.38 -74.79
CA ASP A 14 -3.09 0.64 -75.13
C ASP A 14 -2.54 1.90 -74.42
N SER A 15 -1.22 1.95 -74.37
CA SER A 15 -0.28 2.62 -73.45
C SER A 15 0.36 3.90 -74.02
N THR A 16 1.22 4.53 -73.20
CA THR A 16 2.35 5.45 -73.46
C THR A 16 2.11 6.97 -73.37
N ASP A 17 3.00 7.81 -72.82
CA ASP A 17 4.04 7.72 -71.77
C ASP A 17 4.48 9.19 -71.46
N LEU A 18 5.07 9.37 -70.28
CA LEU A 18 6.20 10.26 -69.98
C LEU A 18 6.02 11.69 -69.40
N SER A 19 6.10 11.70 -68.06
CA SER A 19 7.02 12.45 -67.16
C SER A 19 6.99 13.96 -66.97
N GLY A 20 6.69 14.33 -65.71
CA GLY A 20 7.33 15.40 -64.96
C GLY A 20 7.59 14.91 -63.53
N VAL A 21 8.87 14.73 -63.15
CA VAL A 21 9.35 14.30 -61.82
C VAL A 21 9.68 15.54 -60.96
N ILE A 22 9.68 15.36 -59.62
CA ILE A 22 10.30 16.11 -58.50
C ILE A 22 9.21 16.42 -57.43
N PHE A 23 9.25 16.06 -56.15
CA PHE A 23 10.23 15.44 -55.24
C PHE A 23 9.46 14.74 -54.10
N SER A 24 9.89 13.56 -53.69
CA SER A 24 9.40 12.86 -52.51
C SER A 24 10.20 13.29 -51.27
N THR A 25 9.53 13.91 -50.30
CA THR A 25 9.99 13.91 -48.91
C THR A 25 9.27 12.81 -48.15
N HIS A 26 10.06 11.81 -47.76
CA HIS A 26 9.72 10.74 -46.85
C HIS A 26 9.28 11.33 -45.49
N GLU A 27 8.00 11.28 -45.17
CA GLU A 27 7.59 11.12 -43.78
C GLU A 27 6.94 9.76 -43.67
N SER A 28 7.67 8.85 -43.00
CA SER A 28 7.19 7.56 -42.56
C SER A 28 6.07 7.78 -41.54
N GLY A 29 4.87 8.09 -42.01
CA GLY A 29 3.66 7.95 -41.22
C GLY A 29 3.45 6.47 -40.94
N MET A 30 3.96 6.01 -39.80
CA MET A 30 3.59 4.75 -39.20
C MET A 30 2.07 4.61 -39.34
N ASN A 31 1.63 3.60 -40.08
CA ASN A 31 0.32 3.02 -39.90
C ASN A 31 0.29 2.41 -38.49
N VAL A 32 0.18 3.27 -37.49
CA VAL A 32 -0.38 2.87 -36.21
C VAL A 32 -1.81 2.52 -36.59
N SER A 33 -2.08 1.23 -36.70
CA SER A 33 -3.41 0.72 -36.47
C SER A 33 -3.79 1.18 -35.08
N THR A 34 -4.28 2.42 -34.95
CA THR A 34 -5.03 2.84 -33.79
C THR A 34 -6.24 1.95 -33.81
N GLN A 35 -6.11 0.83 -33.11
CA GLN A 35 -7.19 0.06 -32.56
C GLN A 35 -7.93 1.08 -31.71
N ARG A 36 -8.78 1.89 -32.35
CA ARG A 36 -9.51 2.98 -31.69
C ARG A 36 -10.11 2.33 -30.44
N ARG A 37 -10.04 2.91 -29.26
CA ARG A 37 -10.74 2.27 -28.13
C ARG A 37 -12.25 2.38 -28.43
N ALA A 38 -13.06 1.44 -27.95
CA ALA A 38 -14.51 1.63 -27.99
C ALA A 38 -14.82 2.93 -27.22
N LEU A 39 -15.72 3.78 -27.73
CA LEU A 39 -16.06 5.01 -27.00
C LEU A 39 -16.84 4.59 -25.75
N VAL A 40 -16.41 5.10 -24.60
CA VAL A 40 -17.08 4.92 -23.32
C VAL A 40 -17.63 6.27 -22.89
N VAL A 41 -18.84 6.30 -22.35
CA VAL A 41 -19.41 7.47 -21.69
C VAL A 41 -19.85 7.05 -20.31
N PHE A 42 -19.51 7.85 -19.31
CA PHE A 42 -19.94 7.67 -17.94
C PHE A 42 -21.09 8.62 -17.65
N PHE A 43 -22.05 8.18 -16.85
CA PHE A 43 -23.09 9.08 -16.36
C PHE A 43 -23.53 8.69 -14.96
N SER A 44 -24.06 9.67 -14.23
CA SER A 44 -24.73 9.44 -12.96
C SER A 44 -26.07 10.17 -12.89
N LEU A 45 -27.00 9.59 -12.13
CA LEU A 45 -28.31 10.18 -11.82
C LEU A 45 -28.72 9.80 -10.40
N ARG A 46 -29.59 10.60 -9.78
CA ARG A 46 -30.11 10.38 -8.43
C ARG A 46 -31.58 9.99 -8.46
N VAL A 47 -31.90 8.85 -7.86
CA VAL A 47 -33.27 8.44 -7.51
C VAL A 47 -33.62 9.02 -6.16
N THR A 48 -34.77 9.67 -6.05
CA THR A 48 -35.19 10.44 -4.87
C THR A 48 -36.33 9.80 -4.08
N ASN A 49 -37.12 8.91 -4.68
CA ASN A 49 -38.23 8.20 -4.01
C ASN A 49 -37.82 6.84 -3.41
N MET A 50 -36.52 6.60 -3.28
CA MET A 50 -35.95 5.41 -2.67
C MET A 50 -34.85 5.80 -1.70
N ILE A 51 -34.72 5.03 -0.61
CA ILE A 51 -33.72 5.25 0.43
C ILE A 51 -32.56 4.29 0.19
N PHE A 52 -31.33 4.79 0.36
CA PHE A 52 -30.13 3.97 0.31
C PHE A 52 -30.14 2.90 1.42
N SER A 53 -29.75 1.67 1.11
CA SER A 53 -29.43 0.65 2.12
C SER A 53 -28.00 0.15 1.93
N GLU A 54 -27.40 -0.36 3.01
CA GLU A 54 -26.05 -0.94 2.97
C GLU A 54 -25.96 -2.14 2.00
N ASP A 55 -27.06 -2.87 1.78
CA ASP A 55 -27.10 -3.97 0.83
C ASP A 55 -26.82 -3.52 -0.62
N LEU A 56 -27.05 -2.24 -0.95
CA LEU A 56 -26.73 -1.66 -2.25
C LEU A 56 -25.23 -1.44 -2.47
N PHE A 57 -24.40 -1.61 -1.45
CA PHE A 57 -22.96 -1.71 -1.64
C PHE A 57 -22.52 -3.08 -2.14
N ASN A 58 -23.33 -4.12 -1.91
CA ASN A 58 -23.00 -5.49 -2.29
C ASN A 58 -23.62 -5.85 -3.65
N LYS A 59 -22.80 -6.01 -4.69
CA LYS A 59 -23.28 -6.46 -6.01
C LYS A 59 -23.98 -7.83 -6.00
N HIS A 60 -23.74 -8.63 -4.96
CA HIS A 60 -24.35 -9.94 -4.81
C HIS A 60 -25.68 -9.94 -4.07
N SER A 61 -26.04 -8.84 -3.38
CA SER A 61 -27.30 -8.75 -2.63
C SER A 61 -28.52 -8.82 -3.56
N PRO A 62 -29.66 -9.34 -3.06
CA PRO A 62 -30.89 -9.33 -3.83
C PRO A 62 -31.39 -7.90 -4.10
N GLU A 63 -31.17 -6.97 -3.17
CA GLU A 63 -31.53 -5.56 -3.30
C GLU A 63 -30.77 -4.90 -4.45
N TYR A 64 -29.45 -5.09 -4.52
CA TYR A 64 -28.63 -4.56 -5.61
C TYR A 64 -29.09 -5.12 -6.96
N LYS A 65 -29.20 -6.45 -7.06
CA LYS A 65 -29.55 -7.14 -8.31
C LYS A 65 -30.93 -6.75 -8.82
N SER A 66 -31.91 -6.65 -7.93
CA SER A 66 -33.27 -6.25 -8.31
C SER A 66 -33.34 -4.81 -8.81
N LEU A 67 -32.61 -3.89 -8.16
CA LEU A 67 -32.56 -2.49 -8.59
C LEU A 67 -31.78 -2.33 -9.90
N GLU A 68 -30.63 -2.98 -10.03
CA GLU A 68 -29.84 -3.03 -11.26
C GLU A 68 -30.67 -3.55 -12.44
N GLN A 69 -31.35 -4.69 -12.26
CA GLN A 69 -32.18 -5.27 -13.30
C GLN A 69 -33.31 -4.31 -13.72
N ARG A 70 -34.01 -3.69 -12.76
CA ARG A 70 -35.05 -2.70 -13.05
C ARG A 70 -34.51 -1.52 -13.87
N PHE A 71 -33.31 -1.04 -13.56
CA PHE A 71 -32.66 0.02 -14.34
C PHE A 71 -32.33 -0.43 -15.76
N LEU A 72 -31.71 -1.60 -15.90
CA LEU A 72 -31.31 -2.14 -17.19
C LEU A 72 -32.50 -2.45 -18.10
N GLU A 73 -33.56 -3.06 -17.56
CA GLU A 73 -34.77 -3.43 -18.32
C GLU A 73 -35.40 -2.23 -19.03
N LEU A 74 -35.19 -1.02 -18.52
CA LEU A 74 -35.85 0.16 -19.03
C LEU A 74 -34.90 1.13 -19.75
N LEU A 75 -33.69 1.33 -19.23
CA LEU A 75 -32.69 2.15 -19.91
C LEU A 75 -32.18 1.48 -21.19
N VAL A 76 -31.93 0.17 -21.19
CA VAL A 76 -31.33 -0.50 -22.35
C VAL A 76 -32.21 -0.36 -23.61
N PRO A 77 -33.53 -0.64 -23.59
CA PRO A 77 -34.38 -0.44 -24.76
C PRO A 77 -34.50 1.03 -25.18
N TYR A 78 -34.53 1.96 -24.21
CA TYR A 78 -34.62 3.38 -24.48
C TYR A 78 -33.34 3.94 -25.13
N LEU A 79 -32.16 3.51 -24.66
CA LEU A 79 -30.88 3.88 -25.24
C LEU A 79 -30.68 3.22 -26.61
N GLN A 80 -31.06 1.95 -26.79
CA GLN A 80 -30.96 1.26 -28.08
C GLN A 80 -31.79 1.91 -29.18
N SER A 81 -32.98 2.43 -28.85
CA SER A 81 -33.86 3.07 -29.83
C SER A 81 -33.45 4.51 -30.16
N ASN A 82 -32.85 5.23 -29.20
CA ASN A 82 -32.53 6.66 -29.36
C ASN A 82 -31.04 6.95 -29.65
N LEU A 83 -30.11 6.05 -29.32
CA LEU A 83 -28.67 6.24 -29.51
C LEU A 83 -28.11 5.29 -30.57
N THR A 84 -27.72 5.87 -31.72
CA THR A 84 -27.03 5.12 -32.77
C THR A 84 -25.67 4.63 -32.27
N GLY A 85 -25.41 3.34 -32.45
CA GLY A 85 -24.14 2.72 -32.08
C GLY A 85 -24.02 2.34 -30.60
N PHE A 86 -25.06 2.47 -29.79
CA PHE A 86 -25.06 1.92 -28.43
C PHE A 86 -24.82 0.39 -28.46
N GLN A 87 -23.92 -0.11 -27.62
CA GLN A 87 -23.61 -1.53 -27.49
C GLN A 87 -24.01 -2.11 -26.15
N ASN A 88 -23.64 -1.43 -25.06
CA ASN A 88 -23.83 -1.95 -23.71
C ASN A 88 -24.03 -0.84 -22.70
N LEU A 89 -24.79 -1.14 -21.66
CA LEU A 89 -24.93 -0.36 -20.44
C LEU A 89 -24.52 -1.24 -19.26
N GLU A 90 -23.72 -0.70 -18.36
CA GLU A 90 -23.31 -1.36 -17.12
C GLU A 90 -23.59 -0.42 -15.95
N ILE A 91 -24.29 -0.92 -14.94
CA ILE A 91 -24.45 -0.24 -13.67
C ILE A 91 -23.18 -0.51 -12.86
N MET A 92 -22.39 0.54 -12.61
CA MET A 92 -21.11 0.40 -11.95
C MET A 92 -21.26 0.16 -10.45
N ASN A 93 -22.10 0.96 -9.79
CA ASN A 93 -22.39 0.89 -8.36
C ASN A 93 -23.57 1.82 -8.02
N PHE A 94 -24.09 1.66 -6.81
CA PHE A 94 -25.01 2.60 -6.17
C PHE A 94 -24.28 3.33 -5.04
N ARG A 95 -24.54 4.63 -4.88
CA ARG A 95 -23.96 5.46 -3.80
C ARG A 95 -25.02 6.13 -2.96
N ASN A 96 -24.63 6.46 -1.73
CA ASN A 96 -25.46 7.21 -0.80
C ASN A 96 -25.79 8.62 -1.33
N GLY A 97 -26.93 9.15 -0.90
CA GLY A 97 -27.51 10.41 -1.42
C GLY A 97 -28.88 10.19 -2.06
N SER A 98 -29.81 9.64 -1.29
CA SER A 98 -30.97 8.86 -1.79
C SER A 98 -30.45 7.61 -2.50
N ILE A 99 -30.42 7.50 -3.82
CA ILE A 99 -29.61 6.48 -4.52
C ILE A 99 -28.99 7.13 -5.75
N ILE A 100 -27.67 7.32 -5.75
CA ILE A 100 -26.94 7.77 -6.95
C ILE A 100 -26.52 6.54 -7.73
N VAL A 101 -26.93 6.47 -9.00
CA VAL A 101 -26.65 5.34 -9.89
C VAL A 101 -25.51 5.74 -10.82
N ASN A 102 -24.33 5.16 -10.63
CA ASN A 102 -23.22 5.37 -11.55
C ASN A 102 -23.26 4.33 -12.65
N SER A 103 -23.14 4.77 -13.89
CA SER A 103 -23.30 3.91 -15.05
C SER A 103 -22.22 4.20 -16.09
N ARG A 104 -21.83 3.16 -16.85
CA ARG A 104 -20.98 3.31 -18.02
C ARG A 104 -21.67 2.72 -19.24
N MET A 105 -21.57 3.41 -20.37
CA MET A 105 -22.10 2.95 -21.65
C MET A 105 -20.98 2.81 -22.68
N LYS A 106 -21.08 1.78 -23.52
CA LYS A 106 -20.10 1.48 -24.58
C LYS A 106 -20.75 1.66 -25.95
N PHE A 107 -20.00 2.22 -26.90
CA PHE A 107 -20.46 2.44 -28.27
C PHE A 107 -19.61 1.72 -29.32
N ALA A 108 -20.28 1.26 -30.38
CA ALA A 108 -19.70 0.65 -31.59
C ALA A 108 -19.05 1.71 -32.46
N LYS A 109 -17.88 1.40 -33.03
CA LYS A 109 -17.23 2.31 -33.99
C LYS A 109 -17.90 2.25 -35.36
N PRO A 110 -17.89 3.36 -36.13
CA PRO A 110 -17.43 4.69 -35.74
C PRO A 110 -18.52 5.46 -34.98
N VAL A 111 -18.16 6.10 -33.87
CA VAL A 111 -19.09 6.91 -33.09
C VAL A 111 -18.96 8.38 -33.52
N PRO A 112 -20.07 9.13 -33.68
CA PRO A 112 -20.03 10.55 -34.01
C PRO A 112 -19.20 11.38 -33.01
N ARG A 113 -18.66 12.52 -33.45
CA ARG A 113 -18.10 13.52 -32.53
C ARG A 113 -19.25 14.08 -31.67
N ASN A 114 -19.01 14.33 -30.38
CA ASN A 114 -19.97 14.92 -29.41
C ASN A 114 -21.09 14.02 -28.89
N VAL A 115 -20.82 12.72 -28.74
CA VAL A 115 -21.79 11.76 -28.17
C VAL A 115 -22.24 12.13 -26.76
N THR A 116 -21.37 12.72 -25.94
CA THR A 116 -21.69 13.17 -24.58
C THR A 116 -22.91 14.10 -24.54
N ASN A 117 -23.03 15.04 -25.48
CA ASN A 117 -24.17 15.96 -25.53
C ASN A 117 -25.47 15.27 -25.98
N ALA A 118 -25.37 14.37 -26.95
CA ALA A 118 -26.52 13.56 -27.38
C ALA A 118 -27.02 12.66 -26.25
N VAL A 119 -26.09 12.02 -25.52
CA VAL A 119 -26.38 11.21 -24.34
C VAL A 119 -27.06 12.04 -23.27
N TYR A 120 -26.55 13.25 -22.98
CA TYR A 120 -27.16 14.16 -22.01
C TYR A 120 -28.62 14.47 -22.35
N ILE A 121 -28.91 14.90 -23.59
CA ILE A 121 -30.28 15.26 -24.02
C ILE A 121 -31.23 14.05 -23.91
N ILE A 122 -30.76 12.87 -24.33
CA ILE A 122 -31.57 11.64 -24.29
C ILE A 122 -31.83 11.19 -22.85
N LEU A 123 -30.82 11.25 -21.98
CA LEU A 123 -31.00 10.92 -20.56
C LEU A 123 -31.85 11.96 -19.81
N GLU A 124 -31.81 13.22 -20.21
CA GLU A 124 -32.69 14.27 -19.66
C GLU A 124 -34.16 13.99 -20.01
N ASP A 125 -34.47 13.62 -21.25
CA ASP A 125 -35.82 13.21 -21.66
C ASP A 125 -36.29 11.95 -20.92
N PHE A 126 -35.40 10.96 -20.77
CA PHE A 126 -35.64 9.79 -19.94
C PHE A 126 -36.02 10.17 -18.50
N CYS A 127 -35.29 11.09 -17.86
CA CYS A 127 -35.59 11.50 -16.49
C CYS A 127 -36.99 12.10 -16.33
N ASN A 128 -37.48 12.80 -17.36
CA ASN A 128 -38.84 13.37 -17.35
C ASN A 128 -39.94 12.29 -17.51
N THR A 129 -39.65 11.19 -18.20
CA THR A 129 -40.61 10.11 -18.47
C THR A 129 -40.56 8.96 -17.47
N ALA A 130 -39.42 8.77 -16.79
CA ALA A 130 -39.14 7.64 -15.90
C ALA A 130 -40.15 7.49 -14.74
N TYR A 131 -40.68 8.59 -14.19
CA TYR A 131 -41.68 8.53 -13.13
C TYR A 131 -42.93 7.76 -13.57
N HIS A 132 -43.41 8.04 -14.79
CA HIS A 132 -44.62 7.42 -15.33
C HIS A 132 -44.44 5.96 -15.73
N THR A 133 -43.25 5.57 -16.17
CA THR A 133 -42.98 4.21 -16.66
C THR A 133 -42.45 3.28 -15.57
N MET A 134 -41.76 3.82 -14.56
CA MET A 134 -41.02 3.00 -13.59
C MET A 134 -41.43 3.22 -12.15
N ASN A 135 -42.25 4.23 -11.81
CA ASN A 135 -42.41 4.65 -10.43
C ASN A 135 -41.05 4.94 -9.75
N LEU A 136 -40.10 5.52 -10.50
CA LEU A 136 -38.81 6.02 -10.02
C LEU A 136 -38.78 7.54 -10.22
N ALA A 137 -38.64 8.29 -9.13
CA ALA A 137 -38.51 9.74 -9.18
C ALA A 137 -37.03 10.09 -9.33
N ILE A 138 -36.62 10.51 -10.52
CA ILE A 138 -35.23 10.85 -10.82
C ILE A 138 -35.08 12.38 -10.79
N ASP A 139 -34.08 12.87 -10.06
CA ASP A 139 -33.73 14.29 -10.08
C ASP A 139 -32.98 14.61 -11.37
N LYS A 140 -33.65 15.25 -12.33
CA LYS A 140 -33.04 15.60 -13.62
C LYS A 140 -31.81 16.51 -13.48
N TYR A 141 -31.72 17.31 -12.41
CA TYR A 141 -30.60 18.21 -12.18
C TYR A 141 -29.37 17.49 -11.60
N SER A 142 -29.53 16.23 -11.20
CA SER A 142 -28.43 15.36 -10.79
C SER A 142 -27.76 14.64 -11.96
N LEU A 143 -28.27 14.79 -13.18
CA LEU A 143 -27.71 14.16 -14.37
C LEU A 143 -26.33 14.75 -14.68
N ASP A 144 -25.34 13.88 -14.67
CA ASP A 144 -23.95 14.21 -14.96
C ASP A 144 -23.41 13.22 -15.99
N VAL A 145 -22.77 13.72 -17.05
CA VAL A 145 -22.37 12.90 -18.21
C VAL A 145 -20.97 13.31 -18.66
N GLU A 146 -20.04 12.35 -18.68
CA GLU A 146 -18.65 12.57 -19.06
C GLU A 146 -18.17 11.57 -20.11
N SER A 147 -17.35 12.04 -21.06
CA SER A 147 -16.68 11.14 -22.03
C SER A 147 -15.57 10.37 -21.33
N GLY A 148 -15.38 9.09 -21.64
CA GLY A 148 -14.32 8.26 -21.04
C GLY A 148 -12.89 8.73 -21.33
N ASP A 149 -12.68 9.65 -22.30
CA ASP A 149 -11.38 10.27 -22.54
C ASP A 149 -11.05 11.41 -21.55
N VAL A 150 -12.07 11.99 -20.92
CA VAL A 150 -11.96 13.17 -20.03
C VAL A 150 -12.50 12.88 -18.63
N ALA A 151 -13.24 11.79 -18.47
CA ALA A 151 -13.93 11.47 -17.23
C ALA A 151 -12.95 11.23 -16.09
N ASP A 152 -13.26 11.79 -14.92
CA ASP A 152 -12.62 11.37 -13.69
C ASP A 152 -13.22 10.01 -13.29
N THR A 153 -12.50 8.92 -13.53
CA THR A 153 -13.03 7.58 -13.22
C THR A 153 -13.32 7.41 -11.73
N CYS A 154 -12.62 8.12 -10.84
CA CYS A 154 -12.86 8.06 -9.41
C CYS A 154 -14.15 8.77 -8.99
N LYS A 155 -14.59 9.78 -9.74
CA LYS A 155 -15.91 10.41 -9.57
C LYS A 155 -17.06 9.43 -9.76
N PHE A 156 -16.88 8.35 -10.53
CA PHE A 156 -17.91 7.32 -10.75
C PHE A 156 -17.74 6.08 -9.86
N GLN A 157 -16.79 6.08 -8.90
CA GLN A 157 -16.62 5.01 -7.92
C GLN A 157 -17.31 5.27 -6.59
N ALA A 158 -17.59 4.19 -5.85
CA ALA A 158 -18.27 4.18 -4.55
C ALA A 158 -17.29 3.79 -3.42
N CYS A 159 -16.21 4.55 -3.25
CA CYS A 159 -15.28 4.34 -2.14
C CYS A 159 -15.86 4.97 -0.85
N ASN A 160 -15.69 4.28 0.28
CA ASN A 160 -16.08 4.81 1.60
C ASN A 160 -14.93 5.59 2.26
N GLU A 161 -15.16 6.14 3.44
CA GLU A 161 -14.16 6.92 4.19
C GLU A 161 -12.89 6.14 4.57
N TYR A 162 -12.94 4.81 4.54
CA TYR A 162 -11.83 3.92 4.85
C TYR A 162 -11.04 3.47 3.61
N SER A 163 -11.27 4.11 2.47
CA SER A 163 -10.59 3.81 1.21
C SER A 163 -10.24 5.06 0.41
N GLU A 164 -9.22 4.94 -0.41
CA GLU A 164 -8.82 5.95 -1.38
C GLU A 164 -9.08 5.43 -2.79
N CYS A 165 -9.61 6.28 -3.67
CA CYS A 165 -9.76 5.91 -5.07
C CYS A 165 -8.47 6.20 -5.83
N LEU A 166 -7.89 5.15 -6.42
CA LEU A 166 -6.69 5.25 -7.24
C LEU A 166 -7.00 4.83 -8.67
N ILE A 167 -6.42 5.52 -9.64
CA ILE A 167 -6.56 5.17 -11.06
C ILE A 167 -5.53 4.09 -11.39
N ASN A 168 -6.00 2.94 -11.84
CA ASN A 168 -5.17 1.86 -12.33
C ASN A 168 -4.51 2.29 -13.66
N LYS A 169 -3.17 2.36 -13.68
CA LYS A 169 -2.40 2.86 -14.83
C LYS A 169 -2.48 1.96 -16.07
N TRP A 170 -2.82 0.68 -15.90
CA TRP A 170 -2.91 -0.29 -17.00
C TRP A 170 -4.30 -0.32 -17.63
N THR A 171 -5.35 -0.30 -16.81
CA THR A 171 -6.74 -0.37 -17.28
C THR A 171 -7.37 1.00 -17.50
N GLY A 172 -6.87 2.05 -16.82
CA GLY A 172 -7.49 3.38 -16.76
C GLY A 172 -8.74 3.42 -15.87
N GLU A 173 -8.99 2.37 -15.09
CA GLU A 173 -10.16 2.27 -14.22
C GLU A 173 -9.85 2.77 -12.81
N GLY A 174 -10.81 3.45 -12.18
CA GLY A 174 -10.71 3.84 -10.77
C GLY A 174 -11.00 2.64 -9.88
N GLU A 175 -10.15 2.42 -8.89
CA GLU A 175 -10.19 1.28 -7.96
C GLU A 175 -10.13 1.81 -6.52
N CYS A 176 -11.04 1.33 -5.65
CA CYS A 176 -11.03 1.67 -4.24
C CYS A 176 -9.99 0.80 -3.53
N VAL A 177 -8.96 1.43 -2.97
CA VAL A 177 -7.91 0.76 -2.19
C VAL A 177 -8.13 1.07 -0.72
N CYS A 178 -8.23 0.03 0.10
CA CYS A 178 -8.45 0.19 1.55
C CYS A 178 -7.25 0.83 2.23
N ASN A 179 -7.53 1.70 3.19
CA ASN A 179 -6.52 2.25 4.08
C ASN A 179 -5.89 1.14 4.94
N PRO A 180 -4.66 1.32 5.46
CA PRO A 180 -4.04 0.37 6.37
C PRO A 180 -4.97 0.01 7.54
N GLY A 181 -5.10 -1.28 7.86
CA GLY A 181 -6.00 -1.78 8.92
C GLY A 181 -7.45 -2.02 8.48
N TYR A 182 -7.78 -1.75 7.22
CA TYR A 182 -9.08 -2.02 6.63
C TYR A 182 -8.97 -3.04 5.50
N VAL A 183 -10.01 -3.84 5.29
CA VAL A 183 -10.08 -4.85 4.24
C VAL A 183 -11.46 -4.84 3.59
N SER A 184 -11.49 -5.08 2.28
CA SER A 184 -12.71 -5.27 1.50
C SER A 184 -12.92 -6.76 1.29
N VAL A 185 -14.06 -7.28 1.73
CA VAL A 185 -14.45 -8.69 1.55
C VAL A 185 -15.60 -8.74 0.54
N ASP A 186 -15.50 -9.63 -0.45
CA ASP A 186 -16.55 -9.85 -1.47
C ASP A 186 -16.99 -8.60 -2.27
N GLY A 187 -16.10 -7.62 -2.41
CA GLY A 187 -16.38 -6.37 -3.11
C GLY A 187 -17.23 -5.37 -2.33
N LEU A 188 -17.39 -5.59 -1.01
CA LEU A 188 -17.96 -4.63 -0.09
C LEU A 188 -16.99 -3.46 0.17
N PRO A 189 -17.49 -2.29 0.58
CA PRO A 189 -16.67 -1.18 1.05
C PRO A 189 -15.74 -1.63 2.18
N CYS A 190 -14.57 -1.00 2.26
CA CYS A 190 -13.53 -1.37 3.23
C CYS A 190 -14.05 -1.28 4.67
N GLN A 191 -13.91 -2.36 5.43
CA GLN A 191 -14.28 -2.44 6.84
C GLN A 191 -13.05 -2.69 7.70
N SER A 192 -13.13 -2.27 8.96
CA SER A 192 -12.03 -2.45 9.91
C SER A 192 -11.78 -3.94 10.13
N ILE A 193 -10.52 -4.36 10.10
CA ILE A 193 -10.17 -5.74 10.44
C ILE A 193 -10.55 -6.07 11.89
N CYS A 194 -10.55 -5.08 12.79
CA CYS A 194 -10.97 -5.26 14.18
C CYS A 194 -12.46 -5.61 14.32
N ASP A 195 -13.30 -5.18 13.37
CA ASP A 195 -14.74 -5.45 13.40
C ASP A 195 -15.07 -6.77 12.68
N LEU A 196 -14.31 -7.09 11.64
CA LEU A 196 -14.46 -8.32 10.86
C LEU A 196 -13.91 -9.55 11.57
N GLU A 197 -12.73 -9.44 12.17
CA GLU A 197 -12.00 -10.54 12.79
C GLU A 197 -11.88 -10.29 14.29
N ILE A 198 -12.90 -10.75 15.04
CA ILE A 198 -13.02 -10.54 16.49
C ILE A 198 -11.83 -11.15 17.26
N GLU A 199 -11.25 -12.24 16.75
CA GLU A 199 -10.08 -12.90 17.36
C GLU A 199 -8.74 -12.40 16.81
N PHE A 200 -8.72 -11.27 16.07
CA PHE A 200 -7.50 -10.67 15.55
C PHE A 200 -6.47 -10.39 16.67
N CYS A 201 -6.93 -9.95 17.84
CA CYS A 201 -6.09 -9.86 19.04
C CYS A 201 -6.44 -11.01 19.99
N GLN A 202 -5.45 -11.87 20.27
CA GLN A 202 -5.60 -13.01 21.17
C GLN A 202 -5.53 -12.57 22.64
N ASN A 203 -5.90 -13.48 23.55
CA ASN A 203 -5.77 -13.31 25.00
C ASN A 203 -6.42 -12.03 25.56
N ASP A 204 -7.64 -11.72 25.12
CA ASP A 204 -8.38 -10.51 25.46
C ASP A 204 -7.63 -9.20 25.11
N GLY A 205 -6.75 -9.24 24.10
CA GLY A 205 -6.12 -8.05 23.56
C GLY A 205 -7.14 -7.13 22.91
N LYS A 206 -6.96 -5.81 23.05
CA LYS A 206 -7.83 -4.83 22.40
C LYS A 206 -7.30 -4.46 21.02
N CYS A 207 -8.12 -4.61 19.98
CA CYS A 207 -7.80 -4.18 18.62
C CYS A 207 -8.11 -2.70 18.43
N ASP A 208 -7.17 -1.95 17.84
CA ASP A 208 -7.36 -0.56 17.47
C ASP A 208 -6.72 -0.26 16.11
N ILE A 209 -7.25 0.74 15.41
CA ILE A 209 -6.69 1.20 14.14
C ILE A 209 -5.94 2.52 14.36
N ILE A 210 -4.65 2.55 13.99
CA ILE A 210 -3.86 3.78 13.94
C ILE A 210 -3.81 4.29 12.50
N PRO A 211 -4.26 5.52 12.21
CA PRO A 211 -4.23 6.09 10.86
C PRO A 211 -2.83 6.01 10.23
N GLY A 212 -2.74 5.41 9.04
CA GLY A 212 -1.49 5.24 8.30
C GLY A 212 -0.58 4.09 8.78
N GLN A 213 -0.83 3.49 9.94
CA GLN A 213 -0.05 2.35 10.45
C GLN A 213 -0.85 1.03 10.40
N GLY A 214 -2.17 1.09 10.48
CA GLY A 214 -3.05 -0.06 10.40
C GLY A 214 -3.53 -0.56 11.76
N ALA A 215 -3.95 -1.83 11.79
CA ALA A 215 -4.46 -2.45 12.99
C ALA A 215 -3.33 -2.83 13.95
N ILE A 216 -3.52 -2.56 15.23
CA ILE A 216 -2.57 -2.89 16.29
C ILE A 216 -3.31 -3.51 17.48
N CYS A 217 -2.66 -4.47 18.14
CA CYS A 217 -3.18 -5.06 19.37
C CYS A 217 -2.56 -4.43 20.61
N ARG A 218 -3.42 -3.94 21.50
CA ARG A 218 -3.05 -3.52 22.86
C ARG A 218 -3.24 -4.71 23.81
N CYS A 219 -2.11 -5.30 24.21
CA CYS A 219 -2.10 -6.50 25.04
C CYS A 219 -2.42 -6.22 26.50
N ARG A 220 -3.08 -7.20 27.14
CA ARG A 220 -3.42 -7.14 28.56
C ARG A 220 -2.18 -7.29 29.44
N VAL A 221 -2.12 -6.49 30.49
CA VAL A 221 -1.05 -6.48 31.49
C VAL A 221 -1.66 -6.69 32.88
N GLY A 222 -1.06 -7.56 33.68
CA GLY A 222 -1.38 -7.78 35.08
C GLY A 222 -0.25 -7.35 36.00
N GLU A 223 -0.32 -7.71 37.29
CA GLU A 223 0.66 -7.26 38.30
C GLU A 223 2.08 -7.81 38.08
N ASN A 224 2.20 -9.06 37.62
CA ASN A 224 3.48 -9.77 37.45
C ASN A 224 3.54 -10.55 36.12
N TRP A 225 2.75 -10.15 35.13
CA TRP A 225 2.64 -10.82 33.84
C TRP A 225 2.10 -9.87 32.78
N TRP A 226 2.41 -10.15 31.51
CA TRP A 226 1.85 -9.44 30.37
C TRP A 226 1.81 -10.36 29.15
N TYR A 227 0.90 -10.07 28.23
CA TYR A 227 0.96 -10.63 26.89
C TYR A 227 1.82 -9.76 25.96
N ARG A 228 2.53 -10.40 25.04
CA ARG A 228 3.35 -9.77 24.00
C ARG A 228 3.10 -10.45 22.66
N GLY A 229 3.43 -9.76 21.57
CA GLY A 229 3.30 -10.26 20.22
C GLY A 229 2.65 -9.21 19.33
N GLU A 230 2.52 -9.49 18.03
CA GLU A 230 1.74 -8.64 17.13
C GLU A 230 0.24 -8.75 17.46
N HIS A 231 -0.18 -9.94 17.89
CA HIS A 231 -1.57 -10.29 18.21
C HIS A 231 -1.75 -10.69 19.68
N CYS A 232 -0.79 -10.37 20.56
CA CYS A 232 -0.80 -10.73 21.98
C CYS A 232 -0.79 -12.25 22.24
N GLU A 233 -0.12 -13.02 21.38
CA GLU A 233 -0.06 -14.47 21.41
C GLU A 233 0.85 -15.05 22.51
N GLU A 234 1.85 -14.32 22.98
CA GLU A 234 2.87 -14.80 23.92
C GLU A 234 2.60 -14.36 25.36
N TYR A 235 2.52 -15.30 26.28
CA TYR A 235 2.43 -15.01 27.72
C TYR A 235 3.83 -14.89 28.34
N VAL A 236 4.07 -13.79 29.05
CA VAL A 236 5.31 -13.56 29.78
C VAL A 236 5.01 -13.33 31.25
N SER A 237 5.70 -14.08 32.12
CA SER A 237 5.65 -13.84 33.57
C SER A 237 6.92 -13.16 34.04
N GLU A 238 6.75 -12.07 34.78
CA GLU A 238 7.82 -11.30 35.38
C GLU A 238 8.77 -12.15 36.25
N PRO A 239 8.29 -12.97 37.20
CA PRO A 239 9.17 -13.78 38.03
C PRO A 239 9.95 -14.83 37.24
N LEU A 240 9.41 -15.34 36.13
CA LEU A 240 10.11 -16.29 35.27
C LEU A 240 11.26 -15.60 34.53
N VAL A 241 11.03 -14.41 33.98
CA VAL A 241 12.08 -13.63 33.29
C VAL A 241 13.18 -13.25 34.27
N VAL A 242 12.81 -12.76 35.46
CA VAL A 242 13.77 -12.43 36.53
C VAL A 242 14.53 -13.68 36.99
N GLY A 243 13.84 -14.81 37.14
CA GLY A 243 14.44 -16.09 37.51
C GLY A 243 15.47 -16.58 36.48
N ILE A 244 15.15 -16.50 35.18
CA ILE A 244 16.07 -16.85 34.09
C ILE A 244 17.28 -15.92 34.08
N ALA A 245 17.08 -14.61 34.26
CA ALA A 245 18.17 -13.64 34.33
C ALA A 245 19.12 -13.96 35.49
N ILE A 246 18.61 -14.17 36.70
CA ILE A 246 19.42 -14.52 37.88
C ILE A 246 20.16 -15.84 37.66
N ALA A 247 19.47 -16.88 37.17
CA ALA A 247 20.07 -18.18 36.90
C ALA A 247 21.18 -18.10 35.84
N SER A 248 21.00 -17.28 34.81
CA SER A 248 22.02 -17.08 33.76
C SER A 248 23.28 -16.39 34.31
N VAL A 249 23.12 -15.37 35.16
CA VAL A 249 24.24 -14.68 35.79
C VAL A 249 24.97 -15.59 36.77
N ALA A 250 24.23 -16.30 37.63
CA ALA A 250 24.81 -17.25 38.57
C ALA A 250 25.54 -18.39 37.84
N GLY A 251 24.93 -18.95 36.79
CA GLY A 251 25.53 -19.98 35.95
C GLY A 251 26.83 -19.50 35.29
N PHE A 252 26.84 -18.29 34.73
CA PHE A 252 28.05 -17.71 34.14
C PHE A 252 29.19 -17.54 35.16
N LEU A 253 28.88 -17.03 36.36
CA LEU A 253 29.87 -16.86 37.43
C LEU A 253 30.44 -18.20 37.90
N LEU A 254 29.60 -19.25 38.02
CA LEU A 254 30.06 -20.59 38.37
C LEU A 254 31.00 -21.16 37.29
N VAL A 255 30.64 -21.04 36.01
CA VAL A 255 31.51 -21.50 34.91
C VAL A 255 32.83 -20.73 34.89
N ALA A 256 32.80 -19.41 35.03
CA ALA A 256 34.00 -18.58 35.07
C ALA A 256 34.90 -18.96 36.25
N SER A 257 34.33 -19.15 37.45
CA SER A 257 35.10 -19.57 38.62
C SER A 257 35.74 -20.95 38.45
N ALA A 258 35.04 -21.90 37.82
CA ALA A 258 35.59 -23.21 37.50
C ALA A 258 36.77 -23.10 36.53
N ILE A 259 36.64 -22.32 35.46
CA ILE A 259 37.73 -22.06 34.50
C ILE A 259 38.94 -21.45 35.22
N ILE A 260 38.73 -20.41 36.03
CA ILE A 260 39.80 -19.75 36.80
C ILE A 260 40.48 -20.76 37.74
N PHE A 261 39.71 -21.61 38.42
CA PHE A 261 40.25 -22.64 39.31
C PHE A 261 41.10 -23.67 38.56
N PHE A 262 40.64 -24.14 37.40
CA PHE A 262 41.40 -25.06 36.55
C PHE A 262 42.70 -24.41 36.06
N LEU A 263 42.66 -23.16 35.60
CA LEU A 263 43.85 -22.40 35.19
C LEU A 263 44.82 -22.19 36.36
N ALA A 264 44.32 -21.88 37.56
CA ALA A 264 45.16 -21.73 38.74
C ALA A 264 45.82 -23.06 39.14
N ARG A 265 45.11 -24.19 39.03
CA ARG A 265 45.69 -25.51 39.30
C ARG A 265 46.74 -25.90 38.26
N THR A 266 46.50 -25.68 36.98
CA THR A 266 47.49 -26.01 35.94
C THR A 266 48.75 -25.17 36.08
N LEU A 267 48.62 -23.87 36.38
CA LEU A 267 49.77 -23.02 36.68
C LEU A 267 50.54 -23.48 37.91
N ARG A 268 49.86 -23.80 39.03
CA ARG A 268 50.53 -24.32 40.24
C ARG A 268 51.25 -25.64 39.99
N VAL A 269 50.66 -26.56 39.21
CA VAL A 269 51.29 -27.84 38.86
C VAL A 269 52.55 -27.59 38.00
N GLN A 270 52.51 -26.65 37.07
CA GLN A 270 53.70 -26.24 36.31
C GLN A 270 54.77 -25.60 37.20
N SER A 271 54.40 -24.73 38.14
CA SER A 271 55.34 -24.12 39.09
C SER A 271 55.99 -25.15 40.02
N THR A 272 55.24 -26.11 40.57
CA THR A 272 55.82 -27.18 41.41
C THR A 272 56.72 -28.15 40.65
N LYS A 273 56.58 -28.24 39.32
CA LYS A 273 57.47 -29.04 38.47
C LYS A 273 58.77 -28.30 38.13
N GLY A 274 58.84 -26.98 38.33
CA GLY A 274 60.06 -26.18 38.21
C GLY A 274 61.01 -26.28 39.40
N ASP A 275 60.52 -26.68 40.58
CA ASP A 275 61.31 -26.68 41.83
C ASP A 275 61.88 -28.08 42.21
N SER A 276 61.76 -29.10 41.33
CA SER A 276 62.20 -30.48 41.61
C SER A 276 63.42 -30.94 40.79
N GLU A 277 64.07 -30.05 40.04
CA GLU A 277 65.35 -30.34 39.36
C GLU A 277 66.41 -29.28 39.67
N GLU A 278 66.83 -29.19 40.93
CA GLU A 278 68.10 -28.55 41.29
C GLU A 278 68.89 -29.46 42.25
N SER A 279 69.69 -30.38 41.68
CA SER A 279 70.99 -30.77 42.23
C SER A 279 71.72 -31.71 41.25
N GLY A 280 72.72 -31.18 40.53
CA GLY A 280 73.80 -31.99 39.98
C GLY A 280 74.48 -31.42 38.73
N GLY A 281 75.68 -30.85 38.90
CA GLY A 281 76.73 -30.93 37.89
C GLY A 281 77.02 -29.66 37.07
N ARG A 282 78.22 -29.13 37.30
CA ARG A 282 78.86 -28.00 36.62
C ARG A 282 79.45 -28.44 35.27
N GLN A 283 79.51 -27.49 34.32
CA GLN A 283 80.54 -27.29 33.29
C GLN A 283 80.20 -27.64 31.80
N THR A 284 80.00 -26.55 31.02
CA THR A 284 80.52 -26.26 29.66
C THR A 284 80.40 -27.33 28.56
N ASP A 285 79.62 -27.07 27.50
CA ASP A 285 80.12 -26.46 26.25
C ASP A 285 79.05 -26.43 25.14
N SER A 286 79.28 -25.51 24.19
CA SER A 286 78.74 -25.49 22.82
C SER A 286 77.47 -24.68 22.57
N LEU A 287 77.71 -23.42 22.19
CA LEU A 287 76.92 -22.67 21.23
C LEU A 287 76.79 -23.44 19.91
N SER A 288 75.57 -23.75 19.47
CA SER A 288 75.23 -23.65 18.05
C SER A 288 73.70 -23.63 17.83
N SER A 289 73.26 -22.52 17.23
CA SER A 289 72.11 -22.43 16.33
C SER A 289 70.70 -22.58 16.90
N ILE A 290 70.01 -21.45 17.09
CA ILE A 290 68.95 -21.00 16.17
C ILE A 290 68.47 -19.60 16.60
N GLU A 291 68.84 -18.64 15.76
CA GLU A 291 68.03 -17.54 15.24
C GLU A 291 67.34 -16.55 16.20
N ASN A 292 67.96 -15.37 16.28
CA ASN A 292 67.38 -14.13 16.75
C ASN A 292 66.20 -13.68 15.88
N ALA A 293 65.14 -13.16 16.51
CA ALA A 293 64.54 -11.88 16.13
C ALA A 293 63.56 -11.33 17.19
N VAL A 294 64.08 -10.85 18.33
CA VAL A 294 63.43 -9.73 19.04
C VAL A 294 64.29 -8.51 18.80
N LYS A 295 63.85 -7.67 17.86
CA LYS A 295 64.46 -6.36 17.59
C LYS A 295 64.04 -5.41 18.72
N TYR A 296 64.89 -5.25 19.71
CA TYR A 296 64.91 -4.07 20.58
C TYR A 296 65.90 -3.06 19.97
N ASN A 297 65.54 -1.78 19.91
CA ASN A 297 66.46 -0.69 19.58
C ASN A 297 66.18 0.49 20.53
N PRO A 298 67.16 0.93 21.35
CA PRO A 298 66.97 2.02 22.30
C PRO A 298 67.46 3.37 21.75
N MET A 299 67.04 4.42 22.47
CA MET A 299 67.71 5.72 22.66
C MET A 299 67.37 6.85 21.67
N TYR A 300 66.68 7.90 22.13
CA TYR A 300 67.30 9.14 22.65
C TYR A 300 66.22 10.11 23.13
N GLU A 301 66.51 10.80 24.24
CA GLU A 301 65.65 11.79 24.90
C GLU A 301 65.94 13.19 24.33
N SER A 302 64.91 13.96 23.98
CA SER A 302 64.93 15.43 24.09
C SER A 302 63.55 16.04 23.79
N ASP A 303 62.99 16.57 24.87
CA ASP A 303 62.35 17.88 25.01
C ASP A 303 61.03 18.29 24.33
N THR A 304 60.27 18.98 25.19
CA THR A 304 59.30 20.07 24.97
C THR A 304 57.81 19.77 24.76
N THR A 305 57.08 19.90 25.90
CA THR A 305 55.88 20.74 26.12
C THR A 305 54.68 20.63 25.16
N GLY A 306 53.50 20.30 25.71
CA GLY A 306 52.23 20.66 25.08
C GLY A 306 50.99 19.91 25.57
N TYR A 307 50.35 20.46 26.60
CA TYR A 307 48.90 20.54 26.86
C TYR A 307 47.89 19.67 26.06
N SER A 308 46.88 19.19 26.80
CA SER A 308 45.46 19.11 26.43
C SER A 308 44.84 17.79 25.90
N HIS A 309 44.07 17.17 26.81
CA HIS A 309 42.62 16.92 26.71
C HIS A 309 41.96 16.06 25.60
N TYR A 310 41.08 15.18 26.13
CA TYR A 310 39.76 14.72 25.67
C TYR A 310 39.63 13.56 24.65
N TYR A 311 39.06 12.47 25.18
CA TYR A 311 38.15 11.46 24.63
C TYR A 311 37.87 11.45 23.12
N LYS A 312 38.04 10.28 22.49
CA LYS A 312 37.26 9.91 21.30
C LYS A 312 36.80 8.45 21.31
N ARG A 313 35.53 8.35 20.91
CA ARG A 313 34.61 7.22 20.79
C ARG A 313 34.90 6.37 19.53
N TYR A 314 34.49 5.10 19.61
CA TYR A 314 34.42 4.02 18.60
C TYR A 314 33.54 4.38 17.35
N PRO A 315 33.55 3.58 16.27
CA PRO A 315 33.80 4.05 14.90
C PRO A 315 32.56 4.16 14.01
N GLN A 316 32.74 4.90 12.92
CA GLN A 316 31.77 5.15 11.85
C GLN A 316 31.95 4.17 10.67
N LEU A 317 30.85 3.80 10.03
CA LEU A 317 30.80 3.37 8.62
C LEU A 317 29.97 4.41 7.82
N PRO A 318 30.27 4.64 6.53
CA PRO A 318 29.95 5.89 5.85
C PRO A 318 28.60 5.87 5.12
N SER A 319 28.04 7.07 4.91
CA SER A 319 27.02 7.34 3.90
C SER A 319 27.34 8.65 3.18
N THR A 320 27.20 8.59 1.86
CA THR A 320 27.42 9.67 0.89
C THR A 320 26.33 10.76 0.97
N SER A 321 26.74 11.97 0.63
CA SER A 321 26.09 13.27 0.81
C SER A 321 25.19 13.74 -0.34
N SER A 322 24.19 14.59 -0.02
CA SER A 322 23.78 15.78 -0.79
C SER A 322 22.86 16.69 0.07
N THR A 323 23.31 17.89 0.50
CA THR A 323 22.93 19.27 0.04
C THR A 323 21.42 19.58 0.14
N SER A 324 20.86 20.61 0.80
CA SER A 324 21.26 21.97 1.27
C SER A 324 20.18 22.49 2.29
N PRO A 325 20.23 23.75 2.83
CA PRO A 325 19.80 24.06 4.20
C PRO A 325 18.37 24.61 4.38
N GLU A 326 17.82 24.43 5.59
CA GLU A 326 16.76 25.28 6.14
C GLU A 326 17.22 26.02 7.41
N THR A 327 16.73 27.25 7.50
CA THR A 327 16.86 28.23 8.58
C THR A 327 16.09 27.79 9.84
N SER A 328 16.76 27.73 10.99
CA SER A 328 16.12 27.55 12.30
C SER A 328 15.96 28.91 13.00
N ALA A 329 14.72 29.28 13.31
CA ALA A 329 14.40 30.28 14.32
C ALA A 329 14.28 29.58 15.69
N ASP A 330 15.09 30.02 16.64
CA ASP A 330 14.95 29.74 18.07
C ASP A 330 13.69 30.42 18.64
N PHE A 331 13.18 29.86 19.74
CA PHE A 331 12.42 30.43 20.89
C PHE A 331 11.45 29.35 21.40
N SER A 332 11.16 29.15 22.68
CA SER A 332 11.69 29.56 23.99
C SER A 332 10.95 28.64 24.98
N SER A 333 11.62 28.26 26.04
CA SER A 333 11.15 27.35 27.08
C SER A 333 10.09 27.97 27.99
N GLU A 334 8.84 28.02 27.55
CA GLU A 334 7.70 28.46 28.37
C GLU A 334 6.47 27.56 28.17
N GLU A 335 6.55 26.26 28.46
CA GLU A 335 5.34 25.43 28.66
C GLU A 335 5.56 24.18 29.52
N ILE A 336 6.43 24.25 30.54
CA ILE A 336 6.58 23.18 31.55
C ILE A 336 6.29 23.76 32.94
N ARG A 337 5.00 23.92 33.22
CA ARG A 337 4.35 24.09 34.54
C ARG A 337 2.86 24.20 34.21
N HIS A 338 2.01 23.20 34.39
CA HIS A 338 1.61 22.64 35.67
C HIS A 338 0.82 21.33 35.42
N ILE A 339 1.35 20.17 35.85
CA ILE A 339 0.57 18.94 36.03
C ILE A 339 0.47 18.72 37.53
N TYR A 340 -0.63 19.13 38.14
CA TYR A 340 -1.20 18.57 39.38
C TYR A 340 -2.56 19.22 39.60
N GLU A 341 -3.62 18.63 39.06
CA GLU A 341 -4.95 18.58 39.69
C GLU A 341 -5.91 17.74 38.84
N ASN A 342 -6.26 16.56 39.38
CA ASN A 342 -7.64 16.04 39.48
C ASN A 342 -7.61 14.52 39.67
N SER A 343 -7.36 14.14 40.92
CA SER A 343 -7.83 12.89 41.48
C SER A 343 -9.30 13.06 41.87
N GLU A 344 -10.24 12.51 41.11
CA GLU A 344 -11.53 12.09 41.66
C GLU A 344 -11.83 10.67 41.23
N LEU A 345 -11.97 9.83 42.26
CA LEU A 345 -12.11 8.39 42.23
C LEU A 345 -13.57 8.10 42.62
N THR A 346 -14.43 7.77 41.67
CA THR A 346 -15.79 7.29 41.96
C THR A 346 -15.81 5.77 42.08
N LYS A 347 -16.11 5.30 43.30
CA LYS A 347 -16.50 3.93 43.64
C LYS A 347 -18.03 3.81 43.57
N GLU A 348 -18.54 2.83 42.84
CA GLU A 348 -19.85 2.15 43.05
C GLU A 348 -19.62 0.70 42.57
N VAL A 349 -19.72 -0.38 43.36
CA VAL A 349 -20.83 -0.96 44.14
C VAL A 349 -22.08 -1.23 43.30
N TYR A 350 -22.10 -2.38 42.59
CA TYR A 350 -22.93 -3.53 42.95
C TYR A 350 -22.42 -4.82 42.28
#